data_AF-B0G4J8-F1
#
_entry.id   AF-B0G4J8-F1
#
_cell.length_a   1.000
_cell.length_b   1.000
_cell.length_c   1.000
_cell.angle_alpha   90.00
_cell.angle_beta   90.00
_cell.angle_gamma   90.00
#
_symmetry.space_group_name_H-M   'P 1'
#
loop_
_entity.id
_entity.type
_entity.pdbx_description
1 polymer ?
#
loop_
_entity_poly.entity_id
_entity_poly.type
_entity_poly.pdbx_seq_one_letter_code
_entity_poly.pdbx_strand_id
1 'polypeptide(L)' 'MLEITEIKLSKNPVSTGEQFKISIQIVEKKSYPYRYPRKYPVSQVSLAEPVKE' A
#
# COMPACT_ATOMS: atom_id res chain seq x y z
N MET A 1 -4.42 13.70 -4.32
CA MET A 1 -4.51 12.78 -3.17
C MET A 1 -4.84 11.40 -3.70
N LEU A 2 -4.04 10.38 -3.41
CA LEU A 2 -4.32 9.01 -3.82
C LEU A 2 -5.21 8.35 -2.78
N GLU A 3 -6.25 7.67 -3.22
CA GLU A 3 -7.14 6.87 -2.38
C GLU A 3 -7.09 5.43 -2.88
N ILE A 4 -6.83 4.49 -1.96
CA ILE A 4 -6.88 3.06 -2.25
C ILE A 4 -8.31 2.60 -1.98
N THR A 5 -8.97 2.07 -3.00
CA THR A 5 -10.34 1.56 -2.96
C THR A 5 -10.38 0.12 -3.43
N GLU A 6 -11.54 -0.51 -3.27
CA GLU A 6 -11.84 -1.86 -3.79
C GLU A 6 -10.77 -2.92 -3.49
N ILE A 7 -10.35 -3.01 -2.22
CA ILE A 7 -9.36 -4.00 -1.79
C ILE A 7 -10.00 -5.40 -1.88
N LYS A 8 -9.44 -6.25 -2.74
CA LYS A 8 -9.85 -7.65 -2.92
C LYS A 8 -8.67 -8.57 -2.67
N LEU A 9 -8.88 -9.53 -1.78
CA LEU A 9 -7.93 -10.61 -1.50
C LEU A 9 -8.40 -11.87 -2.22
N SER A 10 -7.50 -12.57 -2.90
CA SER A 10 -7.84 -13.84 -3.54
C SER A 10 -8.08 -14.96 -2.52
N LYS A 11 -7.45 -14.89 -1.34
CA LYS A 11 -7.54 -15.90 -0.28
C LYS A 11 -7.13 -15.29 1.08
N ASN A 12 -7.84 -15.65 2.15
CA ASN A 12 -7.50 -15.36 3.54
C ASN A 12 -8.32 -16.31 4.44
N PRO A 13 -7.72 -17.20 5.26
CA PRO A 13 -6.29 -17.31 5.61
C PRO A 13 -5.44 -17.97 4.52
N VAL A 14 -4.13 -17.79 4.61
CA VAL A 14 -3.12 -18.32 3.66
C VAL A 14 -2.10 -19.12 4.45
N SER A 15 -1.75 -20.31 3.96
CA SER A 15 -0.75 -21.18 4.61
C SER A 15 0.68 -20.78 4.24
N THR A 16 1.66 -21.16 5.07
CA THR A 16 3.09 -20.93 4.78
C THR A 16 3.48 -21.56 3.44
N GLY A 17 4.06 -20.76 2.55
CA GLY A 17 4.47 -21.20 1.21
C GLY A 17 3.39 -21.06 0.12
N GLU A 18 2.15 -20.75 0.49
CA GLU A 18 1.10 -20.45 -0.50
C GLU A 18 1.20 -19.00 -1.01
N GLN A 19 0.97 -18.82 -2.30
CA GLN A 19 0.83 -17.49 -2.90
C GLN A 19 -0.62 -17.01 -2.80
N PHE A 20 -0.80 -15.73 -2.55
CA PHE A 20 -2.09 -15.05 -2.65
C PHE A 20 -1.92 -13.73 -3.40
N LYS A 21 -3.01 -13.26 -4.01
CA LYS A 21 -3.05 -12.03 -4.78
C LYS A 21 -3.89 -10.98 -4.06
N ILE A 22 -3.33 -9.80 -3.93
CA ILE A 22 -4.06 -8.60 -3.50
C ILE A 22 -4.32 -7.77 -4.76
N SER A 23 -5.58 -7.46 -5.02
CA SER A 23 -6.00 -6.56 -6.08
C SER A 23 -6.60 -5.32 -5.46
N ILE A 24 -6.12 -4.14 -5.86
CA ILE A 24 -6.59 -2.86 -5.36
C ILE A 24 -6.90 -1.94 -6.53
N GLN A 25 -7.79 -0.99 -6.31
CA GLN A 25 -7.96 0.14 -7.19
C GLN A 25 -7.32 1.38 -6.54
N ILE A 26 -6.63 2.19 -7.34
CA ILE A 26 -6.06 3.46 -6.89
C ILE A 26 -6.76 4.57 -7.67
N VAL A 27 -7.42 5.46 -6.95
CA VAL A 27 -8.10 6.62 -7.53
C VAL A 27 -7.34 7.89 -7.14
N GLU A 28 -7.02 8.71 -8.14
CA GLU A 28 -6.44 10.03 -7.90
C GLU A 28 -7.56 11.08 -7.72
N LYS A 29 -7.67 11.64 -6.52
CA LYS A 29 -8.50 12.82 -6.24
C LYS A 29 -7.68 14.09 -6.51
N LYS A 30 -8.21 14.99 -7.34
CA LYS A 30 -7.60 16.30 -7.70
C LYS A 30 -7.44 17.26 -6.52
N SER A 31 -8.04 16.96 -5.37
CA SER A 31 -7.83 17.69 -4.12
C SER A 31 -6.48 17.32 -3.53
N TYR A 32 -5.48 18.19 -3.70
CA TYR A 32 -4.21 18.10 -2.98
C TYR A 32 -4.33 18.90 -1.67
N PRO A 33 -3.86 18.39 -0.52
CA PRO A 33 -3.83 19.18 0.71
C PRO A 33 -3.05 20.47 0.49
N TYR A 34 -3.57 21.61 0.94
CA TYR A 34 -2.91 22.91 0.78
C TYR A 34 -1.48 22.95 1.36
N ARG A 35 -1.23 22.17 2.43
CA ARG A 35 0.08 22.03 3.09
C ARG A 35 0.85 20.77 2.69
N TYR A 36 0.60 20.19 1.52
CA TYR A 36 1.35 19.00 1.13
C TYR A 36 2.86 19.34 1.00
N PRO A 37 3.76 18.59 1.66
CA PRO A 37 5.16 18.92 1.67
C PRO A 37 5.75 18.86 0.26
N ARG A 38 6.31 19.98 -0.21
CA ARG A 38 7.00 20.05 -1.52
C ARG A 38 8.23 19.13 -1.62
N LYS A 39 8.73 18.61 -0.49
CA LYS A 39 9.94 17.79 -0.38
C LYS A 39 9.63 16.35 0.06
N TYR A 40 8.59 15.73 -0.51
CA TYR A 40 8.42 14.29 -0.33
C TYR A 40 9.45 13.55 -1.21
N PRO A 41 10.20 12.57 -0.67
CA PRO A 41 11.03 11.72 -1.49
C PRO A 41 10.13 10.98 -2.50
N VAL A 42 10.48 11.05 -3.77
CA VAL A 42 9.71 10.44 -4.89
C VAL A 42 9.71 8.90 -4.78
N SER A 43 10.65 8.34 -4.03
CA SER A 43 10.74 6.91 -3.74
C SER A 43 11.21 6.68 -2.31
N GLN A 44 10.63 5.66 -1.67
CA GLN A 44 11.07 5.13 -0.38
C GLN A 44 11.17 3.62 -0.51
N VAL A 45 12.33 3.06 -0.17
CA VAL A 45 12.55 1.63 -0.05
C VAL A 45 12.81 1.34 1.41
N SER A 46 11.97 0.51 2.02
CA SER A 46 12.13 0.04 3.39
C SER A 46 12.11 -1.47 3.39
N LEU A 47 13.18 -2.08 3.90
CA LEU A 47 13.22 -3.51 4.19
C LEU A 47 12.47 -3.74 5.51
N ALA A 48 11.49 -4.63 5.49
CA ALA A 48 10.84 -5.05 6.72
C ALA A 48 11.77 -6.04 7.44
N GLU A 49 12.23 -5.67 8.63
CA GLU A 49 12.98 -6.59 9.50
C GLU A 49 12.00 -7.47 10.28
N PRO A 50 12.28 -8.78 10.43
CA PRO A 50 11.46 -9.63 11.28
C PRO A 50 11.55 -9.15 12.74
N VAL A 51 10.40 -9.05 13.41
CA VAL A 51 10.36 -8.82 14.85
C VAL A 51 10.95 -10.05 15.53
N LYS A 52 12.04 -9.89 16.26
CA LYS A 52 12.56 -10.96 17.13
C LYS A 52 11.60 -11.11 18.30
N GLU A 53 11.04 -12.31 18.45
CA GLU A 53 10.34 -12.75 19.68
C GLU A 53 11.30 -12.84 20.87
#